data_AF-A0A0M9VTP4-F1
#
_entry.id   AF-A0A0M9VTP4-F1
#
_cell.length_a   1.000
_cell.length_b   1.000
_cell.length_c   1.000
_cell.angle_alpha   90.00
_cell.angle_beta   90.00
_cell.angle_gamma   90.00
#
_symmetry.space_group_name_H-M   'P 1'
#
loop_
_entity.id
_entity.type
_entity.pdbx_description
1 polymer ?
#
loop_
_entity_poly.entity_id
_entity_poly.type
_entity_poly.pdbx_seq_one_letter_code
_entity_poly.pdbx_strand_id
1 'polypeptide(L)' 'MSSGQQLSRSQTLLSHATIKKLGDELIQLCDGIERHGLVDYQYGVWEERIESILEECLDLLEAMQEEAAAGVGESR' A
#
# COMPACT_ATOMS: atom_id res chain seq x y z
N MET A 1 5.89 -22.61 -12.40
CA MET A 1 4.60 -22.21 -11.81
C MET A 1 4.43 -20.74 -12.15
N SER A 2 3.61 -20.42 -13.17
CA SER A 2 3.41 -19.04 -13.62
C SER A 2 1.97 -18.66 -13.33
N SER A 3 1.75 -18.01 -12.19
CA SER A 3 0.45 -17.44 -11.86
C SER A 3 0.42 -15.99 -12.36
N GLY A 4 0.44 -15.82 -13.68
CA GLY A 4 0.08 -14.55 -14.32
C GLY A 4 -1.43 -14.38 -14.25
N GLN A 5 -1.95 -14.10 -13.05
CA GLN A 5 -3.36 -13.81 -12.87
C GLN A 5 -3.61 -12.43 -13.48
N GLN A 6 -4.09 -12.43 -14.72
CA GLN A 6 -4.48 -11.22 -15.43
C GLN A 6 -5.53 -10.50 -14.57
N LEU A 7 -5.14 -9.37 -13.99
CA LEU A 7 -6.00 -8.55 -13.14
C LEU A 7 -7.32 -8.31 -13.89
N SER A 8 -8.43 -8.72 -13.28
CA SER A 8 -9.74 -8.59 -13.91
C SER A 8 -10.00 -7.10 -14.14
N ARG A 9 -10.58 -6.72 -15.30
CA ARG A 9 -10.79 -5.30 -15.72
C ARG A 9 -11.47 -4.40 -14.69
N SER A 10 -12.08 -4.97 -13.65
CA SER A 10 -12.72 -4.27 -12.53
C SER A 10 -11.78 -3.92 -11.38
N GLN A 11 -10.53 -4.39 -11.39
CA GLN A 11 -9.51 -4.00 -10.42
C GLN A 11 -8.96 -2.64 -10.83
N THR A 12 -9.63 -1.60 -10.34
CA THR A 12 -9.11 -0.23 -10.42
C THR A 12 -7.85 -0.15 -9.57
N LEU A 13 -6.79 0.48 -10.08
CA LEU A 13 -5.62 0.81 -9.25
C LEU A 13 -6.11 1.61 -8.04
N LEU A 14 -5.64 1.23 -6.85
CA LEU A 14 -5.94 1.99 -5.64
C LEU A 14 -5.30 3.37 -5.78
N SER A 15 -6.10 4.41 -5.53
CA SER A 15 -5.56 5.77 -5.50
C SER A 15 -4.56 5.92 -4.35
N HIS A 16 -3.60 6.83 -4.50
CA HIS A 16 -2.66 7.20 -3.44
C HIS A 16 -3.38 7.52 -2.12
N ALA A 17 -4.50 8.26 -2.18
CA ALA A 17 -5.31 8.59 -1.02
C ALA A 17 -5.92 7.35 -0.35
N THR A 18 -6.30 6.34 -1.14
CA THR A 18 -6.84 5.07 -0.61
C THR A 18 -5.77 4.28 0.12
N ILE A 19 -4.56 4.17 -0.43
CA ILE A 19 -3.45 3.41 0.17
C ILE A 19 -3.01 4.08 1.48
N LYS A 20 -2.86 5.42 1.48
CA LYS A 20 -2.54 6.14 2.71
C LYS A 20 -3.60 5.92 3.79
N LYS A 21 -4.88 6.03 3.44
CA LYS A 21 -5.98 5.81 4.39
C LYS A 21 -5.96 4.40 4.98
N LEU A 22 -5.64 3.38 4.17
CA LEU A 22 -5.53 2.01 4.65
C LEU A 22 -4.38 1.83 5.65
N GLY A 23 -3.24 2.51 5.44
CA GLY A 23 -2.15 2.56 6.41
C GLY A 23 -2.58 3.21 7.73
N ASP A 24 -3.20 4.39 7.66
CA ASP A 24 -3.67 5.10 8.86
C ASP A 24 -4.68 4.26 9.67
N GLU A 25 -5.60 3.55 9.00
CA GLU A 25 -6.59 2.66 9.65
C GLU A 25 -5.94 1.42 10.28
N LEU A 26 -4.89 0.88 9.65
CA LEU A 26 -4.15 -0.26 10.19
C LEU A 26 -3.48 0.11 11.51
N ILE A 27 -2.78 1.25 11.56
CA ILE A 27 -2.12 1.75 12.78
C ILE A 27 -3.15 1.90 13.91
N GLN A 28 -4.26 2.57 13.61
CA GLN A 28 -5.33 2.80 14.59
C GLN A 28 -5.93 1.50 15.13
N LEU A 29 -6.07 0.47 14.28
CA LEU A 29 -6.54 -0.84 14.70
C LEU A 29 -5.54 -1.51 15.64
N CYS A 30 -4.25 -1.41 15.32
CA CYS A 30 -3.18 -2.03 16.10
C CYS A 30 -3.02 -1.39 17.49
N ASP A 31 -3.04 -0.06 17.58
CA ASP A 31 -3.13 0.69 18.85
C ASP A 31 -4.34 0.24 19.70
N GLY A 32 -5.46 -0.01 19.02
CA GLY A 32 -6.72 -0.42 19.63
C GLY A 32 -6.68 -1.82 20.25
N ILE A 33 -5.87 -2.74 19.72
CA ILE A 33 -5.70 -4.10 20.25
C ILE A 33 -4.55 -4.20 21.25
N GLU A 34 -3.53 -3.34 21.14
CA GLU A 34 -2.39 -3.25 22.08
C GLU A 34 -2.86 -3.06 23.52
N ARG A 35 -3.75 -2.08 23.72
CA ARG A 35 -4.32 -1.74 25.05
C ARG A 35 -5.08 -2.89 25.73
N HIS A 36 -5.48 -3.91 24.97
CA HIS A 36 -6.22 -5.06 25.50
C HIS A 36 -5.29 -6.25 25.81
N GLY A 37 -3.97 -6.10 25.61
CA GLY A 37 -3.00 -7.19 25.82
C GLY A 37 -3.22 -8.38 24.87
N LEU A 38 -3.91 -8.13 23.75
CA LEU A 38 -4.22 -9.12 22.70
C LEU A 38 -3.10 -9.26 21.68
N VAL A 39 -2.00 -8.54 21.86
CA VAL A 39 -0.78 -8.73 21.09
C VAL A 39 -0.11 -9.96 21.68
N ASP A 40 -0.20 -11.09 20.98
CA ASP A 40 0.45 -12.32 21.41
C ASP A 40 1.93 -12.02 21.68
N TYR A 41 2.37 -12.27 22.91
CA TYR A 41 3.69 -11.97 23.46
C TYR A 41 4.90 -12.58 22.69
N GLN A 42 4.68 -13.23 21.54
CA GLN A 42 5.70 -13.80 20.68
C GLN A 42 5.64 -13.34 19.20
N TYR A 43 4.50 -12.83 18.71
CA TYR A 43 4.33 -12.41 17.31
C TYR A 43 3.29 -11.28 17.24
N GLY A 44 3.70 -10.07 17.60
CA GLY A 44 2.89 -8.87 17.40
C GLY A 44 2.70 -8.54 15.92
N VAL A 45 1.80 -7.60 15.62
CA VAL A 45 1.67 -7.06 14.26
C VAL A 45 2.98 -6.31 13.96
N TRP A 46 3.64 -6.65 12.85
CA TRP A 46 4.84 -5.93 12.41
C TRP A 46 4.41 -4.62 11.71
N GLU A 47 3.82 -3.71 12.47
CA GLU A 47 3.29 -2.42 11.99
C GLU A 47 4.34 -1.68 11.15
N GLU A 48 5.56 -1.54 11.67
CA GLU A 48 6.68 -0.91 10.96
C GLU A 48 6.95 -1.53 9.59
N ARG A 49 6.82 -2.86 9.47
CA ARG A 49 7.05 -3.56 8.20
C ARG A 49 5.91 -3.33 7.22
N ILE A 50 4.68 -3.26 7.72
CA ILE A 50 3.51 -3.02 6.87
C ILE A 50 3.48 -1.56 6.42
N GLU A 51 3.79 -0.60 7.30
CA GLU A 51 3.98 0.81 6.97
C GLU A 51 5.04 0.99 5.89
N SER A 52 6.21 0.39 6.06
CA SER A 52 7.30 0.43 5.07
C SER A 52 6.85 -0.09 3.69
N ILE A 53 6.08 -1.18 3.64
CA ILE A 53 5.56 -1.70 2.36
C ILE A 53 4.54 -0.74 1.74
N LEU A 54 3.72 -0.07 2.55
CA LEU A 54 2.76 0.91 2.06
C LEU A 54 3.46 2.15 1.51
N GLU A 55 4.51 2.62 2.18
CA GLU A 55 5.37 3.72 1.68
C GLU A 55 6.01 3.36 0.34
N GLU A 56 6.63 2.18 0.23
CA GLU A 56 7.18 1.67 -1.04
C GLU A 56 6.11 1.65 -2.16
N CYS A 57 4.87 1.29 -1.84
CA CYS A 57 3.77 1.29 -2.81
C CYS A 57 3.38 2.72 -3.26
N LEU A 58 3.46 3.70 -2.37
CA LEU A 58 3.18 5.10 -2.69
C LEU A 58 4.28 5.67 -3.59
N ASP A 59 5.55 5.41 -3.25
CA ASP A 59 6.71 5.81 -4.06
C ASP A 59 6.61 5.24 -5.49
N LEU A 60 6.23 3.97 -5.62
CA LEU A 60 6.02 3.33 -6.93
C LEU A 60 4.88 4.00 -7.72
N LEU A 61 3.79 4.40 -7.06
CA LEU A 61 2.69 5.08 -7.72
C LEU A 61 3.07 6.48 -8.19
N GLU A 62 3.87 7.21 -7.41
CA GLU A 62 4.38 8.52 -7.81
C GLU A 62 5.31 8.38 -9.03
N ALA A 63 6.27 7.45 -8.98
CA ALA A 63 7.16 7.19 -10.12
C ALA A 63 6.39 6.80 -11.40
N MET A 64 5.35 5.97 -11.28
CA MET A 64 4.49 5.61 -12.42
C MET A 64 3.71 6.81 -12.99
N GLN A 65 3.27 7.75 -12.13
CA GLN A 65 2.60 8.97 -12.58
C GLN A 65 3.58 9.93 -13.27
N GLU A 66 4.81 10.04 -12.78
CA GLU A 66 5.87 10.83 -13.39
C GLU A 66 6.26 10.29 -14.76
N GLU A 67 6.44 8.96 -14.90
CA GLU A 67 6.70 8.32 -16.19
C GLU A 67 5.55 8.53 -17.18
N ALA A 68 4.30 8.40 -16.71
CA ALA A 68 3.13 8.67 -17.53
C ALA A 68 3.06 10.14 -17.98
N ALA A 69 3.47 11.10 -17.13
CA ALA A 69 3.53 12.51 -17.48
C ALA A 69 4.69 12.82 -18.45
N ALA A 70 5.85 12.18 -18.28
CA ALA A 70 7.02 12.35 -19.13
C ALA A 70 6.80 11.77 -20.55
N GLY A 71 6.11 10.62 -20.66
CA GLY A 71 5.80 9.98 -21.94
C GLY A 71 4.84 10.77 -22.85
N VAL A 72 4.12 11.76 -22.31
CA VAL A 72 3.21 12.64 -23.08
C VAL A 72 3.96 13.80 -23.75
N GLY A 73 5.23 14.05 -23.37
CA GLY A 73 6.03 15.17 -23.88
C GLY A 73 6.80 14.92 -25.19
N GLU A 74 7.02 13.67 -25.61
CA GLU A 74 7.89 13.31 -26.75
C GLU A 74 7.12 13.19 -28.09
N SER A 75 5.97 13.84 -28.22
CA SER A 75 5.19 13.86 -29.47
C SER A 75 4.66 15.26 -29.75
N ARG A 76 5.56 16.20 -30.03
CA ARG A 76 5.21 17.45 -30.70
C ARG A 76 6.33 17.98 -31.58
#